data_AF-V9LJ18-F1
#
_entry.id   AF-V9LJ18-F1
#
_cell.length_a   1.000
_cell.length_b   1.000
_cell.length_c   1.000
_cell.angle_alpha   90.00
_cell.angle_beta   90.00
_cell.angle_gamma   90.00
#
_symmetry.space_group_name_H-M   'P 1'
#
loop_
_entity.id
_entity.type
_entity.pdbx_description
1 polymer ?
#
loop_
_entity_poly.entity_id
_entity_poly.type
_entity_poly.pdbx_seq_one_letter_code
_entity_poly.pdbx_strand_id
1 'polypeptide(L)'
;LCALDYAGIAVGILGCYVPAVFYAFYCNEYWRQVYLITILAMILAVFFAQIHPYYLTQQWNKLRALIFCCVSAYGIIPTIHWIWQNGGWSAPIVLAFAPRVFAMYLMAAVAFFLYVTKIPERYFPGQLNYLGSSHQCWHIIVVFMLYWWHQTGVYITQYRHSEPCSKLVLST
;
A
#
# COMPACT_ATOMS: atom_id res chain seq x y z
N LEU A 1 -13.08 18.00 5.65
CA LEU A 1 -11.88 17.31 6.18
C LEU A 1 -12.01 15.78 6.12
N CYS A 2 -13.01 15.14 6.71
CA CYS A 2 -13.10 13.66 6.75
C CYS A 2 -13.12 12.97 5.37
N ALA A 3 -13.82 13.53 4.37
CA ALA A 3 -13.82 12.96 3.02
C ALA A 3 -12.45 13.03 2.33
N LEU A 4 -11.70 14.12 2.54
CA LEU A 4 -10.35 14.30 1.98
C LEU A 4 -9.34 13.33 2.59
N ASP A 5 -9.50 12.97 3.87
CA ASP A 5 -8.65 11.98 4.54
C ASP A 5 -8.80 10.58 3.91
N TYR A 6 -10.05 10.11 3.72
CA TYR A 6 -10.32 8.83 3.07
C TYR A 6 -9.92 8.81 1.58
N ALA A 7 -10.11 9.92 0.88
CA ALA A 7 -9.62 10.06 -0.50
C ALA A 7 -8.08 10.02 -0.53
N GLY A 8 -7.40 10.66 0.42
CA GLY A 8 -5.95 10.61 0.57
C GLY A 8 -5.42 9.20 0.78
N ILE A 9 -6.08 8.39 1.63
CA ILE A 9 -5.74 6.97 1.81
C ILE A 9 -5.91 6.20 0.49
N ALA A 10 -7.03 6.38 -0.22
CA ALA A 10 -7.27 5.69 -1.49
C ALA A 10 -6.21 6.04 -2.55
N VAL A 11 -5.87 7.33 -2.69
CA VAL A 11 -4.83 7.81 -3.61
C VAL A 11 -3.45 7.30 -3.19
N GLY A 12 -3.13 7.29 -1.90
CA GLY A 12 -1.87 6.76 -1.38
C GLY A 12 -1.69 5.26 -1.68
N ILE A 13 -2.75 4.48 -1.48
CA ILE A 13 -2.77 3.05 -1.81
C ILE A 13 -2.57 2.84 -3.32
N LEU A 14 -3.29 3.57 -4.17
CA LEU A 14 -3.14 3.52 -5.62
C LEU A 14 -1.71 3.86 -6.04
N GLY A 15 -1.15 4.95 -5.49
CA GLY A 15 0.21 5.42 -5.75
C GLY A 15 1.29 4.45 -5.29
N CYS A 16 1.02 3.62 -4.26
CA CYS A 16 1.93 2.55 -3.88
C CYS A 16 1.86 1.39 -4.87
N TYR A 17 0.64 0.94 -5.19
CA TYR A 17 0.41 -0.26 -5.96
C TYR A 17 0.81 -0.19 -7.43
N VAL A 18 0.47 0.91 -8.11
CA VAL A 18 0.73 1.06 -9.56
C VAL A 18 2.21 0.89 -9.89
N PRO A 19 3.15 1.66 -9.29
CA PRO A 19 4.57 1.45 -9.56
C PRO A 19 5.07 0.10 -9.06
N ALA A 20 4.56 -0.42 -7.93
CA ALA A 20 4.93 -1.74 -7.41
C ALA A 20 4.73 -2.83 -8.46
N VAL A 21 3.50 -2.95 -8.95
CA VAL A 21 3.09 -3.99 -9.90
C VAL A 21 3.78 -3.78 -11.23
N PHE A 22 3.90 -2.54 -11.69
CA PHE A 22 4.55 -2.22 -12.95
C PHE A 22 6.01 -2.72 -12.98
N TYR A 23 6.79 -2.44 -11.94
CA TYR A 23 8.20 -2.84 -11.88
C TYR A 23 8.41 -4.30 -11.43
N ALA A 24 7.51 -4.84 -10.60
CA ALA A 24 7.53 -6.23 -10.20
C ALA A 24 7.34 -7.15 -11.41
N PHE A 25 6.29 -6.90 -12.20
CA PHE A 25 5.93 -7.66 -13.40
C PHE A 25 6.43 -7.00 -14.69
N TYR A 26 7.54 -6.26 -14.63
CA TYR A 26 8.06 -5.50 -15.77
C TYR A 26 8.28 -6.38 -17.01
N CYS A 27 8.77 -7.62 -16.81
CA CYS A 27 9.02 -8.58 -17.88
C CYS A 27 7.82 -9.47 -18.24
N ASN A 28 6.70 -9.39 -17.52
CA ASN A 28 5.51 -10.18 -17.80
C ASN A 28 4.29 -9.27 -17.95
N GLU A 29 4.01 -8.92 -19.19
CA GLU A 29 2.94 -7.98 -19.52
C GLU A 29 1.56 -8.50 -19.13
N TYR A 30 1.28 -9.77 -19.34
CA TYR A 30 -0.02 -10.36 -19.02
C TYR A 30 -0.38 -10.17 -17.54
N TRP A 31 0.49 -10.62 -16.63
CA TRP A 31 0.24 -10.52 -15.20
C TRP A 31 0.27 -9.06 -14.71
N ARG A 32 1.13 -8.23 -15.29
CA ARG A 32 1.14 -6.79 -15.03
C ARG A 32 -0.25 -6.17 -15.29
N GLN A 33 -0.84 -6.44 -16.46
CA GLN A 33 -2.15 -5.89 -16.81
C GLN A 33 -3.27 -6.43 -15.91
N VAL A 34 -3.28 -7.73 -15.62
CA VAL A 34 -4.28 -8.35 -14.72
C VAL A 34 -4.29 -7.67 -13.35
N TYR A 35 -3.11 -7.48 -12.76
CA TYR A 35 -3.00 -6.85 -11.44
C TYR A 35 -3.35 -5.35 -11.48
N LEU A 36 -2.87 -4.61 -12.49
CA LEU A 36 -3.19 -3.18 -12.61
C LEU A 36 -4.70 -2.93 -12.79
N ILE A 37 -5.36 -3.71 -13.65
CA ILE A 37 -6.82 -3.62 -13.86
C ILE A 37 -7.56 -3.97 -12.56
N THR A 38 -7.13 -5.02 -11.86
CA THR A 38 -7.76 -5.44 -10.60
C THR A 38 -7.63 -4.34 -9.54
N ILE A 39 -6.45 -3.75 -9.38
CA ILE A 39 -6.21 -2.66 -8.43
C ILE A 39 -7.04 -1.43 -8.81
N LEU A 40 -7.10 -1.06 -10.09
CA LEU A 40 -7.93 0.04 -10.56
C LEU A 40 -9.41 -0.21 -10.23
N ALA A 41 -9.93 -1.41 -10.51
CA ALA A 41 -11.31 -1.78 -10.19
C ALA A 41 -11.58 -1.72 -8.68
N MET A 42 -10.67 -2.20 -7.84
CA MET A 42 -10.79 -2.12 -6.38
C MET A 42 -10.82 -0.67 -5.90
N ILE A 43 -9.93 0.18 -6.40
CA ILE A 43 -9.88 1.60 -6.02
C ILE A 43 -11.13 2.36 -6.48
N LEU A 44 -11.63 2.08 -7.69
CA LEU A 44 -12.90 2.62 -8.16
C LEU A 44 -14.06 2.19 -7.25
N ALA A 45 -14.11 0.93 -6.84
CA ALA A 45 -15.12 0.45 -5.89
C ALA A 45 -15.05 1.18 -4.54
N VAL A 46 -13.84 1.48 -4.04
CA VAL A 46 -13.65 2.31 -2.84
C VAL A 46 -14.20 3.72 -3.06
N PHE A 47 -13.92 4.35 -4.20
CA PHE A 47 -14.46 5.68 -4.53
C PHE A 47 -15.97 5.68 -4.65
N PHE A 48 -16.58 4.67 -5.29
CA PHE A 48 -18.04 4.55 -5.34
C PHE A 48 -18.65 4.39 -3.95
N ALA A 49 -18.02 3.60 -3.08
CA ALA A 49 -18.48 3.47 -1.69
C ALA A 49 -18.44 4.82 -0.94
N GLN A 50 -17.46 5.69 -1.24
CA GLN A 50 -17.34 7.02 -0.63
C GLN A 50 -18.49 7.99 -0.99
N ILE A 51 -19.12 7.80 -2.16
CA ILE A 51 -20.26 8.63 -2.60
C ILE A 51 -21.52 8.35 -1.76
N HIS A 52 -21.61 7.17 -1.14
CA HIS A 52 -22.79 6.77 -0.39
C HIS A 52 -23.05 7.74 0.80
N PRO A 53 -24.29 8.23 1.00
CA PRO A 53 -24.58 9.28 1.98
C PRO A 53 -24.28 8.86 3.43
N TYR A 54 -24.38 7.56 3.72
CA TYR A 54 -24.06 7.02 5.04
C TYR A 54 -22.57 6.72 5.24
N TYR A 55 -21.73 6.88 4.21
CA TYR A 55 -20.32 6.49 4.25
C TYR A 55 -19.57 7.20 5.38
N LEU A 56 -19.87 8.47 5.70
CA LEU A 56 -19.18 9.22 6.77
C LEU A 56 -19.77 9.00 8.18
N THR A 57 -20.84 8.21 8.31
CA THR A 57 -21.47 7.95 9.61
C THR A 57 -20.62 7.03 10.49
N GLN A 58 -20.85 7.09 11.81
CA GLN A 58 -20.16 6.21 12.76
C GLN A 58 -20.49 4.72 12.54
N GLN A 59 -21.70 4.42 12.07
CA GLN A 59 -22.14 3.05 11.77
C GLN A 59 -21.26 2.39 10.69
N TRP A 60 -20.81 3.18 9.71
CA TRP A 60 -19.95 2.70 8.62
C TRP A 60 -18.46 2.65 8.98
N ASN A 61 -18.05 3.10 10.17
CA ASN A 61 -16.63 3.20 10.52
C ASN A 61 -15.90 1.86 10.44
N LYS A 62 -16.50 0.80 10.98
CA LYS A 62 -15.95 -0.56 10.91
C LYS A 62 -15.87 -1.06 9.47
N LEU A 63 -16.90 -0.81 8.67
CA LEU A 63 -16.94 -1.22 7.27
C LEU A 63 -15.87 -0.49 6.44
N ARG A 64 -15.68 0.82 6.65
CA ARG A 64 -14.62 1.59 6.00
C ARG A 64 -13.24 1.03 6.32
N ALA A 65 -12.96 0.80 7.61
CA ALA A 65 -11.70 0.21 8.04
C ALA A 65 -11.47 -1.16 7.40
N LEU A 66 -12.50 -2.01 7.34
CA LEU A 66 -12.44 -3.32 6.70
C LEU A 66 -12.13 -3.21 5.20
N ILE A 67 -12.80 -2.31 4.47
CA ILE A 67 -12.55 -2.07 3.04
C ILE A 67 -11.08 -1.72 2.79
N PHE A 68 -10.54 -0.74 3.52
CA PHE A 68 -9.14 -0.34 3.35
C PHE A 68 -8.16 -1.44 3.77
N CYS A 69 -8.47 -2.22 4.80
CA CYS A 69 -7.67 -3.38 5.20
C CYS A 69 -7.65 -4.45 4.09
N CYS A 70 -8.79 -4.79 3.51
CA CYS A 70 -8.88 -5.77 2.42
C CYS A 70 -8.12 -5.31 1.18
N VAL A 71 -8.27 -4.03 0.80
CA VAL A 71 -7.54 -3.46 -0.35
C VAL A 71 -6.03 -3.45 -0.10
N SER A 72 -5.59 -3.18 1.12
CA SER A 72 -4.16 -3.20 1.47
C SER A 72 -3.59 -4.62 1.58
N ALA A 73 -4.39 -5.57 2.07
CA ALA A 73 -4.02 -6.98 2.18
C ALA A 73 -3.94 -7.68 0.81
N TYR A 74 -4.71 -7.22 -0.18
CA TYR A 74 -4.67 -7.75 -1.55
C TYR A 74 -3.24 -7.79 -2.10
N GLY A 75 -2.39 -6.82 -1.78
CA GLY A 75 -1.01 -6.72 -2.23
C GLY A 75 -0.09 -7.87 -1.83
N ILE A 76 -0.50 -8.67 -0.84
CA ILE A 76 0.19 -9.91 -0.48
C ILE A 76 0.14 -10.91 -1.65
N ILE A 77 -0.98 -10.98 -2.38
CA ILE A 77 -1.17 -11.91 -3.51
C ILE A 77 -0.17 -11.65 -4.65
N PRO A 78 -0.07 -10.43 -5.25
CA PRO A 78 0.91 -10.16 -6.28
C PRO A 78 2.34 -10.24 -5.75
N THR A 79 2.59 -9.96 -4.45
CA THR A 79 3.93 -10.12 -3.85
C THR A 79 4.36 -11.58 -3.83
N ILE A 80 3.49 -12.50 -3.37
CA ILE A 80 3.78 -13.94 -3.35
C ILE A 80 3.97 -14.47 -4.78
N HIS A 81 3.09 -14.08 -5.70
CA HIS A 81 3.19 -14.50 -7.09
C HIS A 81 4.50 -14.00 -7.72
N TRP A 82 4.86 -12.74 -7.47
CA TRP A 82 6.13 -12.17 -7.94
C TRP A 82 7.35 -12.93 -7.39
N ILE A 83 7.35 -13.31 -6.11
CA ILE A 83 8.43 -14.11 -5.52
C ILE A 83 8.56 -15.46 -6.25
N TRP A 84 7.45 -16.16 -6.47
CA TRP A 84 7.46 -17.43 -7.17
C TRP A 84 7.97 -17.30 -8.61
N GLN A 85 7.51 -16.27 -9.32
CA GLN A 85 7.90 -16.01 -10.71
C GLN A 85 9.40 -15.71 -10.87
N ASN A 86 10.04 -15.09 -9.88
CA ASN A 86 11.48 -14.78 -9.92
C ASN A 86 12.36 -15.98 -9.49
N GLY A 87 11.80 -17.17 -9.27
CA GLY A 87 12.55 -18.36 -8.84
C GLY A 87 12.62 -18.54 -7.32
N GLY A 88 11.77 -17.86 -6.57
CA GLY A 88 11.63 -18.01 -5.12
C GLY A 88 12.52 -17.08 -4.29
N TRP A 89 12.61 -17.37 -2.98
CA TRP A 89 13.28 -16.52 -1.99
C TRP A 89 14.79 -16.39 -2.17
N SER A 90 15.43 -17.31 -2.90
CA SER A 90 16.86 -17.26 -3.19
C SER A 90 17.22 -16.30 -4.33
N ALA A 91 16.24 -15.78 -5.06
CA ALA A 91 16.49 -14.86 -6.16
C ALA A 91 17.07 -13.53 -5.62
N PRO A 92 18.17 -13.00 -6.22
CA PRO A 92 18.80 -11.77 -5.75
C PRO A 92 17.84 -10.58 -5.66
N ILE A 93 16.93 -10.45 -6.63
CA ILE A 93 15.90 -9.42 -6.64
C ILE A 93 14.93 -9.60 -5.46
N VAL A 94 14.52 -10.83 -5.15
CA VAL A 94 13.61 -11.11 -4.02
C VAL A 94 14.28 -10.76 -2.69
N LEU A 95 15.54 -11.16 -2.50
CA LEU A 95 16.31 -10.84 -1.29
C LEU A 95 16.49 -9.33 -1.09
N ALA A 96 16.65 -8.56 -2.18
CA ALA A 96 16.83 -7.11 -2.11
C ALA A 96 15.52 -6.34 -1.83
N PHE A 97 14.39 -6.81 -2.35
CA PHE A 97 13.12 -6.08 -2.33
C PHE A 97 12.11 -6.59 -1.31
N ALA A 98 12.04 -7.90 -1.02
CA ALA A 98 11.07 -8.44 -0.08
C ALA A 98 11.20 -7.85 1.34
N PRO A 99 12.40 -7.61 1.91
CA PRO A 99 12.54 -6.93 3.20
C PRO A 99 12.00 -5.50 3.18
N ARG A 100 12.13 -4.78 2.04
CA ARG A 100 11.62 -3.40 1.89
C ARG A 100 10.09 -3.37 1.86
N VAL A 101 9.48 -4.34 1.17
CA VAL A 101 8.02 -4.54 1.17
C VAL A 101 7.54 -4.90 2.57
N PHE A 102 8.22 -5.81 3.27
CA PHE A 102 7.88 -6.18 4.64
C PHE A 102 7.96 -4.98 5.60
N ALA A 103 9.00 -4.15 5.48
CA ALA A 103 9.14 -2.93 6.27
C ALA A 103 7.97 -1.95 6.02
N MET A 104 7.52 -1.81 4.78
CA MET A 104 6.33 -1.00 4.45
C MET A 104 5.08 -1.53 5.17
N TYR A 105 4.82 -2.85 5.07
CA TYR A 105 3.67 -3.47 5.74
C TYR A 105 3.74 -3.39 7.26
N LEU A 106 4.95 -3.48 7.84
CA LEU A 106 5.15 -3.29 9.27
C LEU A 106 4.81 -1.87 9.70
N MET A 107 5.29 -0.84 8.97
CA MET A 107 4.93 0.55 9.24
C MET A 107 3.43 0.80 9.12
N ALA A 108 2.79 0.24 8.08
CA ALA A 108 1.34 0.33 7.90
C ALA A 108 0.59 -0.32 9.08
N ALA A 109 1.04 -1.50 9.54
CA ALA A 109 0.45 -2.18 10.68
C ALA A 109 0.61 -1.40 11.99
N VAL A 110 1.79 -0.81 12.24
CA VAL A 110 2.04 0.05 13.41
C VAL A 110 1.17 1.30 13.37
N ALA A 111 1.07 1.97 12.21
CA ALA A 111 0.19 3.12 12.04
C ALA A 111 -1.26 2.72 12.38
N PHE A 112 -1.74 1.62 11.79
CA PHE A 112 -3.12 1.17 11.97
C PHE A 112 -3.41 0.78 13.41
N PHE A 113 -2.45 0.13 14.07
CA PHE A 113 -2.52 -0.19 15.48
C PHE A 113 -2.69 1.07 16.34
N LEU A 114 -1.87 2.11 16.13
CA LEU A 114 -2.00 3.37 16.87
C LEU A 114 -3.35 4.06 16.60
N TYR A 115 -3.79 4.06 15.34
CA TYR A 115 -5.08 4.64 14.94
C TYR A 115 -6.29 3.96 15.60
N VAL A 116 -6.27 2.63 15.70
CA VAL A 116 -7.36 1.83 16.31
C VAL A 116 -7.31 1.89 17.83
N THR A 117 -6.13 1.77 18.43
CA THR A 117 -5.98 1.73 19.90
C THR A 117 -6.11 3.09 20.56
N LYS A 118 -6.01 4.17 19.78
CA LYS A 118 -6.02 5.56 20.28
C LYS A 118 -4.90 5.80 21.29
N ILE A 119 -3.73 5.21 21.07
CA ILE A 119 -2.53 5.47 21.89
C ILE A 119 -1.76 6.63 21.21
N PRO A 120 -1.28 7.64 21.94
CA PRO A 120 -1.22 7.78 23.42
C PRO A 120 -2.40 8.53 24.08
N GLU A 121 -3.33 9.11 23.33
CA GLU A 121 -4.47 9.91 23.86
C GLU A 121 -5.37 9.15 24.83
N ARG A 122 -5.43 7.81 24.72
CA ARG A 122 -6.12 6.92 25.68
C ARG A 122 -5.51 6.96 27.08
N TYR A 123 -4.20 7.16 27.20
CA TYR A 123 -3.49 7.20 28.48
C TYR A 123 -3.38 8.61 29.06
N PHE A 124 -3.47 9.64 28.22
CA PHE A 124 -3.37 11.06 28.62
C PHE A 124 -4.58 11.87 28.12
N PRO A 125 -5.79 11.58 28.64
CA PRO A 125 -7.01 12.23 28.17
C PRO A 125 -6.95 13.74 28.41
N GLY A 126 -7.24 14.51 27.36
CA GLY A 126 -7.28 15.97 27.41
C GLY A 126 -5.92 16.69 27.30
N GLN A 127 -4.79 15.98 27.41
CA GLN A 127 -3.45 16.58 27.30
C GLN A 127 -2.95 16.68 25.86
N LEU A 128 -3.43 15.79 24.98
CA LEU A 128 -2.94 15.63 23.60
C LEU A 128 -3.95 16.10 22.54
N ASN A 129 -4.77 17.10 22.89
CA ASN A 129 -5.83 17.62 22.01
C ASN A 129 -5.29 18.39 20.80
N TYR A 130 -4.07 18.94 20.88
CA TYR A 130 -3.46 19.78 19.83
C TYR A 130 -2.20 19.15 19.21
N LEU A 131 -1.38 18.46 20.00
CA LEU A 131 -0.13 17.83 19.59
C LEU A 131 0.01 16.43 20.22
N GLY A 132 0.52 15.47 19.46
CA GLY A 132 0.78 14.11 19.92
C GLY A 132 -0.43 13.17 19.89
N SER A 133 -1.52 13.53 19.20
CA SER A 133 -2.68 12.66 19.06
C SER A 133 -2.34 11.41 18.22
N SER A 134 -3.06 10.32 18.44
CA SER A 134 -2.90 9.08 17.67
C SER A 134 -3.08 9.30 16.17
N HIS A 135 -3.96 10.24 15.79
CA HIS A 135 -4.18 10.62 14.40
C HIS A 135 -3.00 11.39 13.79
N GLN A 136 -2.34 12.26 14.57
CA GLN A 136 -1.10 12.92 14.11
C GLN A 136 0.04 11.91 13.95
N CYS A 137 0.20 11.00 14.92
CA CYS A 137 1.17 9.91 14.82
C CYS A 137 0.92 9.01 13.59
N TRP A 138 -0.35 8.70 13.30
CA TRP A 138 -0.76 8.00 12.08
C TRP A 138 -0.24 8.72 10.83
N HIS A 139 -0.52 10.01 10.68
CA HIS A 139 -0.07 10.78 9.50
C HIS A 139 1.44 10.82 9.38
N ILE A 140 2.17 11.01 10.49
CA ILE A 140 3.63 11.02 10.49
C ILE A 140 4.17 9.67 9.99
N ILE A 141 3.68 8.55 10.52
CA ILE A 141 4.13 7.21 10.11
C ILE A 141 3.77 6.95 8.64
N VAL A 142 2.58 7.34 8.20
CA VAL A 142 2.18 7.19 6.79
C VAL A 142 3.09 7.99 5.86
N VAL A 143 3.50 9.21 6.23
CA VAL A 143 4.46 10.00 5.44
C VAL A 143 5.82 9.30 5.37
N PHE A 144 6.35 8.79 6.48
CA PHE A 144 7.60 8.02 6.48
C PHE A 144 7.48 6.74 5.65
N MET A 145 6.36 6.05 5.74
CA MET A 145 6.06 4.85 4.96
C MET A 145 6.05 5.17 3.45
N LEU A 146 5.37 6.25 3.04
CA LEU A 146 5.34 6.68 1.63
C LEU A 146 6.73 7.11 1.14
N TYR A 147 7.50 7.79 1.98
CA TYR A 147 8.89 8.14 1.66
C TYR A 147 9.75 6.88 1.47
N TRP A 148 9.67 5.92 2.39
CA TRP A 148 10.35 4.63 2.28
C TRP A 148 9.95 3.87 1.00
N TRP A 149 8.65 3.88 0.69
CA TRP A 149 8.13 3.26 -0.52
C TRP A 149 8.65 3.95 -1.77
N HIS A 150 8.69 5.28 -1.79
CA HIS A 150 9.29 6.05 -2.87
C HIS A 150 10.78 5.70 -3.07
N GLN A 151 11.57 5.64 -2.00
CA GLN A 151 12.98 5.22 -2.09
C GLN A 151 13.13 3.79 -2.64
N THR A 152 12.23 2.89 -2.26
CA THR A 152 12.16 1.52 -2.80
C THR A 152 11.80 1.52 -4.29
N GLY A 153 10.89 2.41 -4.71
CA GLY A 153 10.53 2.67 -6.10
C GLY A 153 11.74 3.12 -6.93
N VAL A 154 12.48 4.13 -6.47
CA VAL A 154 13.70 4.59 -7.14
C VAL A 154 14.73 3.46 -7.28
N TYR A 155 14.91 2.66 -6.22
CA TYR A 155 15.83 1.54 -6.22
C TYR A 155 15.43 0.44 -7.23
N ILE A 156 14.14 0.09 -7.35
CA ILE A 156 13.69 -0.89 -8.36
C ILE A 156 13.79 -0.34 -9.78
N THR A 157 13.52 0.95 -9.99
CA THR A 157 13.68 1.58 -11.29
C THR A 157 15.14 1.54 -11.74
N GLN A 158 16.09 1.86 -10.85
CA GLN A 158 17.52 1.77 -11.13
C GLN A 158 17.95 0.34 -11.45
N TYR A 159 17.51 -0.64 -10.64
CA TYR A 159 17.77 -2.06 -10.89
C TYR A 159 17.25 -2.51 -12.26
N ARG A 160 16.03 -2.11 -12.65
CA ARG A 160 15.46 -2.45 -13.96
C ARG A 160 16.11 -1.72 -15.12
N HIS A 161 16.73 -0.58 -14.87
CA HIS A 161 17.51 0.14 -15.88
C HIS A 161 18.83 -0.56 -16.18
N SER A 162 19.50 -1.12 -15.16
CA SER A 162 20.72 -1.91 -15.34
C SER A 162 20.46 -3.32 -15.85
N GLU A 163 19.34 -3.93 -15.45
CA GLU A 163 18.96 -5.31 -15.78
C GLU A 163 17.64 -5.34 -16.59
N PRO A 164 17.67 -4.96 -17.89
CA PRO A 164 16.49 -4.98 -18.74
C PRO A 164 16.04 -6.42 -19.03
N CYS A 165 14.74 -6.58 -19.32
CA CYS A 165 14.21 -7.89 -19.71
C CYS A 165 14.88 -8.41 -20.98
N SER A 166 15.34 -9.67 -20.96
CA SER A 166 15.85 -10.35 -22.15
C SER A 166 14.74 -10.48 -23.20
N LYS A 167 15.00 -10.07 -24.44
CA LYS A 167 14.03 -10.05 -25.56
C LYS A 167 13.40 -11.41 -25.91
N LEU A 168 13.95 -12.53 -25.40
CA LEU A 168 13.49 -13.89 -25.69
C LEU A 168 12.14 -14.28 -25.04
N VAL A 169 11.66 -13.53 -24.04
CA VAL A 169 10.39 -13.84 -23.33
C VAL A 169 9.18 -13.12 -23.94
N LEU A 170 9.40 -12.21 -24.90
CA LEU A 170 8.33 -11.45 -25.56
C LEU A 170 7.78 -12.12 -26.84
N SER A 171 8.29 -13.31 -27.22
CA SER A 171 7.96 -13.98 -28.48
C SER A 171 7.39 -15.39 -28.35
N THR A 172 6.97 -15.80 -27.15
CA THR A 172 6.26 -17.06 -26.87
C THR A 172 5.06 -16.77 -25.99
#